data_AF-A0A4R0YBR1-F1
#
_entry.id   AF-A0A4R0YBR1-F1
#
_cell.length_a   1.000
_cell.length_b   1.000
_cell.length_c   1.000
_cell.angle_alpha   90.00
_cell.angle_beta   90.00
_cell.angle_gamma   90.00
#
_symmetry.space_group_name_H-M   'P 1'
#
loop_
_entity.id
_entity.type
_entity.pdbx_description
1 polymer ?
#
loop_
_entity_poly.entity_id
_entity_poly.type
_entity_poly.pdbx_seq_one_letter_code
_entity_poly.pdbx_strand_id
1 'polypeptide(L)' 'MSKHDRPCIKVCRYDDESGWCLGCGMSLREKKSWKRVAAYRPAIRDSLPARLEALASEGFVTGPEADGKRRKA' A
#
# COMPACT_ATOMS: atom_id res chain seq x y z
N MET A 1 3.01 -20.58 2.53
CA MET A 1 3.77 -19.34 2.26
C MET A 1 3.46 -18.31 3.33
N SER A 2 4.46 -17.91 4.12
CA SER A 2 4.29 -17.19 5.38
C SER A 2 3.86 -15.74 5.15
N LYS A 3 2.88 -15.26 5.93
CA LYS A 3 2.35 -13.89 5.91
C LYS A 3 3.42 -12.80 6.16
N HIS A 4 4.61 -13.20 6.61
CA HIS A 4 5.71 -12.35 7.09
C HIS A 4 6.51 -11.64 5.99
N ASP A 5 6.40 -12.03 4.73
CA ASP A 5 7.21 -11.42 3.65
C ASP A 5 6.55 -10.15 3.06
N ARG A 6 5.23 -9.96 3.28
CA ARG A 6 4.53 -8.77 2.80
C ARG A 6 4.71 -7.63 3.81
N PRO A 7 5.11 -6.43 3.37
CA PRO A 7 5.13 -5.22 4.20
C PRO A 7 3.71 -4.69 4.51
N CYS A 8 2.74 -5.59 4.66
CA CYS A 8 1.34 -5.27 4.87
C CYS A 8 1.09 -5.11 6.37
N ILE A 9 0.84 -3.89 6.81
CA ILE A 9 0.52 -3.54 8.21
C ILE A 9 -0.93 -3.90 8.61
N LYS A 10 -1.56 -4.89 7.93
CA LYS A 10 -2.98 -5.26 8.03
C LYS A 10 -4.00 -4.17 7.68
N VAL A 11 -3.56 -2.95 7.37
CA VAL A 11 -4.39 -1.88 6.81
C VAL A 11 -4.56 -2.10 5.30
N CYS A 12 -5.81 -2.20 4.85
CA CYS A 12 -6.15 -2.46 3.45
C CYS A 12 -7.15 -1.41 2.94
N ARG A 13 -6.65 -0.19 2.78
CA ARG A 13 -7.41 0.98 2.35
C ARG A 13 -6.90 1.42 1.00
N TYR A 14 -7.69 1.29 -0.06
CA TYR A 14 -7.30 1.82 -1.37
C TYR A 14 -7.93 3.17 -1.57
N ASP A 15 -7.17 4.05 -2.19
CA ASP A 15 -7.73 5.24 -2.79
C ASP A 15 -8.18 4.93 -4.23
N ASP A 16 -9.37 5.41 -4.61
CA ASP A 16 -9.96 5.15 -5.94
C ASP A 16 -9.31 6.03 -7.02
N GLU A 17 -8.70 7.15 -6.65
CA GLU A 17 -8.06 8.11 -7.55
C GLU A 17 -6.67 7.63 -7.99
N SER A 18 -5.88 7.15 -7.04
CA SER A 18 -4.49 6.70 -7.24
C SER A 18 -4.35 5.17 -7.32
N GLY A 19 -5.36 4.40 -6.88
CA GLY A 19 -5.36 2.93 -6.94
C GLY A 19 -4.33 2.26 -6.01
N TRP A 20 -3.75 3.01 -5.08
CA TRP A 20 -2.74 2.54 -4.13
C TRP A 20 -3.32 2.31 -2.75
N CYS A 21 -2.74 1.35 -2.00
CA CYS A 21 -3.12 1.13 -0.62
C CYS A 21 -2.52 2.23 0.27
N LEU A 22 -3.34 3.05 0.89
CA LEU A 22 -2.94 4.08 1.86
C LEU A 22 -2.17 3.48 3.06
N GLY A 23 -2.39 2.21 3.39
CA GLY A 23 -1.71 1.55 4.51
C GLY A 23 -0.29 1.10 4.20
N CYS A 24 -0.06 0.52 3.01
CA CYS A 24 1.24 -0.11 2.68
C CYS A 24 1.80 0.28 1.31
N GLY A 25 1.19 1.21 0.59
CA GLY A 25 1.62 1.69 -0.73
C GLY A 25 1.50 0.68 -1.89
N MET A 26 1.03 -0.55 -1.63
CA MET A 26 0.85 -1.57 -2.67
C MET A 26 -0.49 -1.42 -3.39
N SER A 27 -0.48 -1.60 -4.71
CA SER A 27 -1.70 -1.76 -5.50
C SER A 27 -2.31 -3.15 -5.37
N LEU A 28 -3.58 -3.28 -5.77
CA LEU A 28 -4.29 -4.56 -5.88
C LEU A 28 -3.58 -5.55 -6.83
N ARG A 29 -3.02 -5.07 -7.95
CA ARG A 29 -2.27 -5.90 -8.91
C ARG A 29 -1.01 -6.48 -8.28
N GLU A 30 -0.27 -5.66 -7.53
CA GLU A 30 0.92 -6.09 -6.81
C GLU A 30 0.57 -7.09 -5.71
N LYS A 31 -0.50 -6.83 -4.95
CA LYS A 31 -0.99 -7.76 -3.91
C LYS A 31 -1.36 -9.14 -4.49
N LYS A 32 -1.96 -9.19 -5.68
CA LYS A 32 -2.32 -10.43 -6.39
C LYS A 32 -1.08 -11.12 -6.97
N SER A 33 -0.13 -10.33 -7.49
CA SER A 33 1.11 -10.82 -8.11
C SER A 33 2.17 -11.20 -7.08
N TRP A 34 2.10 -10.72 -5.84
CA TRP A 34 3.08 -11.01 -4.78
C TRP A 34 3.27 -12.51 -4.52
N LYS A 35 2.17 -13.27 -4.62
CA LYS A 35 2.20 -14.74 -4.49
C LYS A 35 2.78 -15.44 -5.73
N ARG A 36 2.72 -14.79 -6.90
CA ARG A 36 3.09 -15.37 -8.19
C ARG A 36 4.51 -15.00 -8.63
N VAL A 37 4.97 -13.79 -8.29
CA VAL A 37 6.23 -13.26 -8.80
C VAL A 37 7.08 -12.71 -7.65
N ALA A 38 8.08 -13.48 -7.25
CA ALA A 38 8.99 -13.13 -6.16
C ALA A 38 10.03 -12.08 -6.55
N ALA A 39 10.41 -12.03 -7.82
CA ALA A 39 11.45 -11.14 -8.34
C ALA A 39 11.11 -9.65 -8.19
N TYR A 40 9.83 -9.27 -8.22
CA TYR A 40 9.40 -7.87 -8.10
C TYR A 40 9.29 -7.38 -6.66
N ARG A 41 9.39 -8.26 -5.65
CA ARG A 41 9.24 -7.89 -4.23
C ARG A 41 10.18 -6.75 -3.78
N PRO A 42 11.49 -6.76 -4.08
CA PRO A 42 12.39 -5.66 -3.70
C PRO A 42 12.01 -4.35 -4.41
N ALA A 43 11.72 -4.39 -5.71
CA ALA A 43 11.32 -3.20 -6.47
C ALA A 43 10.03 -2.57 -5.93
N ILE A 44 9.04 -3.40 -5.56
CA ILE A 44 7.82 -2.92 -4.92
C ILE A 44 8.16 -2.26 -3.58
N ARG A 45 8.96 -2.91 -2.73
CA ARG A 45 9.36 -2.38 -1.41
C ARG A 45 10.06 -1.03 -1.51
N ASP A 46 10.91 -0.86 -2.51
CA ASP A 46 11.62 0.38 -2.78
C ASP A 46 10.67 1.50 -3.25
N SER A 47 9.64 1.13 -4.03
CA SER A 47 8.61 2.08 -4.50
C SER A 47 7.57 2.46 -3.42
N LEU A 48 7.39 1.67 -2.35
CA LEU A 48 6.38 1.94 -1.31
C LEU A 48 6.53 3.31 -0.63
N PRO A 49 7.72 3.72 -0.13
CA PRO A 49 7.87 5.03 0.53
C PRO A 49 7.50 6.18 -0.42
N ALA A 50 8.00 6.17 -1.66
CA ALA A 50 7.69 7.19 -2.65
C ALA A 50 6.17 7.30 -2.95
N ARG A 51 5.46 6.17 -3.00
CA ARG A 51 4.00 6.16 -3.18
C ARG A 51 3.26 6.71 -1.96
N LEU A 52 3.72 6.39 -0.76
CA LEU A 52 3.13 6.95 0.47
C LEU A 52 3.37 8.46 0.57
N GLU A 53 4.55 8.94 0.17
CA GLU A 53 4.84 10.38 0.13
C GLU A 53 3.99 11.12 -0.90
N ALA A 54 3.76 10.52 -2.08
CA ALA A 54 2.84 11.06 -3.08
C ALA A 54 1.42 11.14 -2.53
N LEU A 55 0.91 10.05 -1.93
CA LEU A 55 -0.40 10.03 -1.28
C LEU A 55 -0.53 11.06 -0.16
N ALA A 56 0.50 11.21 0.68
CA ALA A 56 0.52 12.22 1.73
C ALA A 56 0.51 13.65 1.16
N SER A 57 1.21 13.88 0.05
CA SER A 57 1.21 15.18 -0.66
C SER A 57 -0.14 15.52 -1.27
N GLU A 58 -0.90 14.51 -1.73
CA GLU A 58 -2.28 14.67 -2.19
C GLU A 58 -3.28 14.84 -1.04
N GLY A 59 -2.83 14.74 0.22
CA GLY A 59 -3.65 14.94 1.41
C GLY A 59 -4.31 13.65 1.93
N PHE A 60 -3.92 12.48 1.43
CA PHE A 60 -4.40 11.21 1.96
C PHE A 60 -3.69 10.85 3.27
N VAL A 61 -4.44 10.28 4.20
CA VAL A 61 -3.89 9.70 5.43
C VAL A 61 -3.21 8.38 5.09
N THR A 62 -1.89 8.30 5.26
CA THR A 62 -1.10 7.09 4.97
C THR A 62 -0.66 6.35 6.24
N GLY A 63 -0.34 5.06 6.11
CA GLY A 63 0.23 4.24 7.19
C GLY A 63 -0.84 3.63 8.13
N PRO A 64 -0.52 3.35 9.41
CA PRO A 64 -1.45 2.73 10.34
C PRO A 64 -2.66 3.62 10.64
N GLU A 65 -2.56 4.93 10.48
CA GLU A 65 -3.67 5.87 10.65
C GLU A 65 -4.72 5.81 9.53
N ALA A 66 -4.39 5.16 8.40
CA ALA A 66 -5.35 4.87 7.33
C ALA A 66 -6.32 3.74 7.71
N ASP A 67 -6.07 3.04 8.82
CA ASP A 67 -6.98 2.05 9.40
C ASP A 67 -8.19 2.76 10.01
N GLY A 68 -9.35 2.66 9.35
CA GLY A 68 -10.62 3.07 9.93
C GLY A 68 -11.16 4.46 9.55
N LYS A 69 -10.38 5.41 9.02
CA LYS A 69 -10.95 6.70 8.58
C LYS A 69 -11.52 6.63 7.15
N ARG A 70 -12.85 6.58 7.01
CA ARG A 70 -13.52 7.18 5.83
C ARG A 70 -13.12 8.66 5.80
N ARG A 71 -12.95 9.21 4.58
CA ARG A 71 -12.55 10.61 4.29
C ARG A 71 -12.86 11.51 5.48
N LYS A 72 -11.87 12.23 6.00
CA LYS A 72 -12.18 13.40 6.83
C LYS A 72 -13.04 14.29 5.93
N ALA A 73 -14.32 14.41 6.28
CA ALA A 73 -15.24 15.33 5.65
C ALA A 73 -14.77 16.77 5.85
#